data_AF-A0A914Y2R7-F1
#
_entry.id   AF-A0A914Y2R7-F1
#
_cell.length_a   1.000
_cell.length_b   1.000
_cell.length_c   1.000
_cell.angle_alpha   90.00
_cell.angle_beta   90.00
_cell.angle_gamma   90.00
#
_symmetry.space_group_name_H-M   'P 1'
#
loop_
_entity.id
_entity.type
_entity.pdbx_description
1 polymer ?
#
loop_
_entity_poly.entity_id
_entity_poly.type
_entity_poly.pdbx_seq_one_letter_code
_entity_poly.pdbx_strand_id
1 'polypeptide(L)'
;MNYIKSLISLSIGWMNVSTLQDTLGGFINAAELPGEWNRADVKKWKLKAFRIQSQYYHFFEGKRFHTFFDADSLKHFVCTALYKNPKDFCNNLFENDSEKYSDDQIFIASRIAKKIISVSPSSELFEVGVVFVCCKLKAFEFIVPVFCVKREERKPKFVDCFADDFESWNHWKENNRLPLMKYCFPANGIYTSVEYHTIVYDKSMEPHLEYGTTPSCDLTKRLQGFSSRELHEECFP
;
A
#
# COMPACT_ATOMS: atom_id res chain seq x y z
N MET A 1 -13.85 26.13 15.28
CA MET A 1 -13.79 27.00 14.08
C MET A 1 -12.36 27.51 13.96
N ASN A 2 -11.72 27.35 12.79
CA ASN A 2 -10.32 27.67 12.46
C ASN A 2 -9.27 26.57 12.71
N TYR A 3 -9.21 25.57 11.82
CA TYR A 3 -7.95 24.99 11.33
C TYR A 3 -8.15 24.52 9.88
N ILE A 4 -8.65 25.44 9.04
CA ILE A 4 -8.59 25.31 7.58
C ILE A 4 -7.76 26.49 7.11
N LYS A 5 -6.45 26.25 6.91
CA LYS A 5 -5.52 27.04 6.07
C LYS A 5 -4.09 26.64 6.42
N SER A 6 -3.58 25.61 5.75
CA SER A 6 -2.20 25.60 5.23
C SER A 6 -2.04 24.40 4.31
N LEU A 7 -1.26 24.57 3.25
CA LEU A 7 -0.85 23.59 2.23
C LEU A 7 -1.78 23.42 1.02
N ILE A 8 -1.99 24.53 0.30
CA ILE A 8 -1.96 24.52 -1.16
C ILE A 8 -0.73 25.32 -1.59
N SER A 9 0.34 24.62 -1.97
CA SER A 9 1.45 25.17 -2.76
C SER A 9 2.25 24.03 -3.41
N LEU A 10 1.94 23.81 -4.69
CA LEU A 10 2.85 23.42 -5.77
C LEU A 10 3.71 22.14 -5.62
N SER A 11 3.19 21.03 -6.14
CA SER A 11 3.77 20.25 -7.25
C SER A 11 3.29 18.79 -7.20
N ILE A 12 2.94 18.29 -8.38
CA ILE A 12 2.38 16.97 -8.70
C ILE A 12 3.09 15.79 -8.01
N GLY A 13 2.31 14.96 -7.31
CA GLY A 13 2.67 13.62 -6.84
C GLY A 13 2.99 13.57 -5.35
N TRP A 14 2.50 12.52 -4.67
CA TRP A 14 2.85 12.13 -3.29
C TRP A 14 2.10 12.90 -2.19
N MET A 15 0.86 12.46 -1.90
CA MET A 15 0.15 12.84 -0.67
C MET A 15 0.69 12.03 0.53
N ASN A 16 0.85 12.70 1.67
CA ASN A 16 1.25 12.14 2.95
C ASN A 16 0.16 11.20 3.51
N VAL A 17 0.54 10.13 4.23
CA VAL A 17 -0.39 9.13 4.80
C VAL A 17 -1.28 9.74 5.91
N SER A 18 -0.78 10.73 6.65
CA SER A 18 -1.62 11.51 7.59
C SER A 18 -2.70 12.30 6.84
N THR A 19 -2.34 12.90 5.69
CA THR A 19 -3.31 13.53 4.79
C THR A 19 -4.29 12.51 4.21
N LEU A 20 -3.88 11.26 3.95
CA LEU A 20 -4.79 10.19 3.55
C LEU A 20 -5.88 9.94 4.60
N GLN A 21 -5.58 9.79 5.89
CA GLN A 21 -6.64 9.53 6.88
C GLN A 21 -7.69 10.68 6.96
N ASP A 22 -7.25 11.93 6.96
CA ASP A 22 -8.15 13.10 7.02
C ASP A 22 -8.89 13.32 5.69
N THR A 23 -8.21 13.10 4.56
CA THR A 23 -8.78 13.21 3.22
C THR A 23 -9.80 12.10 2.97
N LEU A 24 -9.53 10.88 3.44
CA LEU A 24 -10.44 9.73 3.37
C LEU A 24 -11.68 9.91 4.25
N GLY A 25 -11.55 10.54 5.42
CA GLY A 25 -12.69 10.89 6.28
C GLY A 25 -13.66 11.89 5.65
N GLY A 26 -13.17 12.82 4.83
CA GLY A 26 -13.99 13.81 4.13
C GLY A 26 -14.64 13.32 2.82
N PHE A 27 -14.11 12.26 2.18
CA PHE A 27 -14.58 11.78 0.88
C PHE A 27 -15.67 10.69 0.93
N ILE A 28 -16.12 10.29 2.12
CA ILE A 28 -17.15 9.25 2.29
C ILE A 28 -18.49 9.65 1.62
N ASN A 29 -18.75 10.94 1.38
CA ASN A 29 -20.02 11.43 0.81
C ASN A 29 -20.01 11.84 -0.67
N ALA A 30 -18.97 11.52 -1.44
CA ALA A 30 -18.95 11.80 -2.89
C ALA A 30 -18.23 10.69 -3.67
N ALA A 31 -18.76 9.49 -3.53
CA ALA A 31 -18.40 8.27 -4.26
C ALA A 31 -18.73 8.41 -5.76
N GLU A 32 -17.85 9.05 -6.53
CA GLU A 32 -17.87 8.89 -7.99
C GLU A 32 -17.55 7.41 -8.27
N LEU A 33 -18.49 6.66 -8.88
CA LEU A 33 -18.23 5.32 -9.38
C LEU A 33 -16.88 5.35 -10.11
N PRO A 34 -15.96 4.38 -9.89
CA PRO A 34 -14.64 4.43 -10.50
C PRO A 34 -14.82 4.61 -12.00
N GLY A 35 -14.61 5.84 -12.49
CA GLY A 35 -15.06 6.25 -13.82
C GLY A 35 -14.52 5.36 -14.92
N GLU A 36 -15.12 5.41 -16.10
CA GLU A 36 -14.75 4.56 -17.24
C GLU A 36 -13.23 4.44 -17.42
N TRP A 37 -12.73 3.20 -17.47
CA TRP A 37 -11.30 2.90 -17.67
C TRP A 37 -10.74 3.48 -18.98
N ASN A 38 -11.62 3.90 -19.89
CA ASN A 38 -11.30 4.43 -21.21
C ASN A 38 -10.98 5.92 -21.23
N ARG A 39 -11.19 6.64 -20.12
CA ARG A 39 -10.90 8.08 -20.02
C ARG A 39 -9.41 8.37 -20.28
N ALA A 40 -9.14 9.48 -20.95
CA ALA A 40 -7.79 9.89 -21.33
C ALA A 40 -6.86 10.04 -20.10
N ASP A 41 -7.38 10.59 -19.00
CA ASP A 41 -6.62 10.74 -17.76
C ASP A 41 -6.29 9.39 -17.10
N VAL A 42 -7.18 8.39 -17.19
CA VAL A 42 -6.93 7.03 -16.70
C VAL A 42 -5.88 6.34 -17.57
N LYS A 43 -5.94 6.47 -18.90
CA LYS A 43 -4.93 5.93 -19.80
C LYS A 43 -3.54 6.53 -19.52
N LYS A 44 -3.46 7.85 -19.31
CA LYS A 44 -2.22 8.54 -18.92
C LYS A 44 -1.69 8.02 -17.58
N TRP A 45 -2.55 7.86 -16.60
CA TRP A 45 -2.17 7.28 -15.30
C TRP A 45 -1.67 5.85 -15.43
N LYS A 46 -2.31 4.97 -16.23
CA LYS A 46 -1.86 3.59 -16.43
C LYS A 46 -0.42 3.54 -16.94
N LEU A 47 -0.08 4.37 -17.94
CA LEU A 47 1.29 4.46 -18.46
C LEU A 47 2.28 4.95 -17.40
N LYS A 48 1.88 5.89 -16.55
CA LYS A 48 2.73 6.38 -15.45
C LYS A 48 2.92 5.31 -14.36
N ALA A 49 1.83 4.65 -13.94
CA ALA A 49 1.85 3.58 -12.96
C ALA A 49 2.72 2.41 -13.44
N PHE A 50 2.59 2.02 -14.72
CA PHE A 50 3.45 1.02 -15.34
C PHE A 50 4.93 1.35 -15.18
N ARG A 51 5.35 2.57 -15.56
CA ARG A 51 6.75 3.01 -15.46
C ARG A 51 7.28 2.95 -14.02
N ILE A 52 6.47 3.34 -13.05
CA ILE A 52 6.84 3.29 -11.62
C ILE A 52 7.00 1.83 -11.17
N GLN A 53 6.07 0.96 -11.52
CA GLN A 53 6.12 -0.46 -11.18
C GLN A 53 7.33 -1.16 -11.82
N SER A 54 7.67 -0.84 -13.07
CA SER A 54 8.90 -1.33 -13.72
C SER A 54 10.16 -0.86 -13.00
N GLN A 55 10.20 0.38 -12.50
CA GLN A 55 11.34 0.86 -11.70
C GLN A 55 11.51 0.04 -10.42
N TYR A 56 10.43 -0.26 -9.70
CA TYR A 56 10.51 -1.13 -8.53
C TYR A 56 10.92 -2.56 -8.87
N TYR A 57 10.41 -3.12 -9.97
CA TYR A 57 10.81 -4.44 -10.44
C TYR A 57 12.32 -4.53 -10.71
N HIS A 58 12.88 -3.55 -11.43
CA HIS A 58 14.32 -3.49 -11.68
C HIS A 58 15.12 -3.19 -10.42
N PHE A 59 14.60 -2.35 -9.52
CA PHE A 59 15.29 -2.05 -8.27
C PHE A 59 15.39 -3.26 -7.34
N PHE A 60 14.30 -4.02 -7.20
CA PHE A 60 14.30 -5.18 -6.34
C PHE A 60 15.06 -6.36 -6.96
N GLU A 61 15.29 -6.39 -8.28
CA GLU A 61 15.99 -7.47 -8.97
C GLU A 61 15.45 -8.87 -8.61
N GLY A 62 14.12 -8.98 -8.43
CA GLY A 62 13.44 -10.20 -7.99
C GLY A 62 13.60 -10.55 -6.51
N LYS A 63 14.32 -9.73 -5.73
CA LYS A 63 14.39 -9.86 -4.27
C LYS A 63 13.01 -9.67 -3.66
N ARG A 64 12.52 -10.74 -3.05
CA ARG A 64 11.20 -10.77 -2.42
C ARG A 64 11.20 -10.26 -0.99
N PHE A 65 12.27 -10.50 -0.24
CA PHE A 65 12.35 -10.20 1.19
C PHE A 65 13.68 -9.53 1.53
N HIS A 66 13.63 -8.63 2.51
CA HIS A 66 14.78 -8.03 3.18
C HIS A 66 14.82 -8.54 4.61
N THR A 67 16.02 -8.78 5.13
CA THR A 67 16.24 -9.30 6.48
C THR A 67 16.53 -8.15 7.44
N PHE A 68 15.87 -8.14 8.58
CA PHE A 68 16.07 -7.19 9.67
C PHE A 68 16.28 -7.95 10.98
N PHE A 69 17.18 -7.44 11.83
CA PHE A 69 17.56 -8.09 13.10
C PHE A 69 17.08 -7.34 14.34
N ASP A 70 16.42 -6.19 14.13
CA ASP A 70 15.92 -5.34 15.20
C ASP A 70 14.69 -4.55 14.74
N ALA A 71 13.88 -4.12 15.72
CA ALA A 71 12.63 -3.42 15.47
C ALA A 71 12.84 -2.00 14.90
N ASP A 72 13.97 -1.37 15.19
CA ASP A 72 14.25 0.00 14.75
C ASP A 72 14.62 0.07 13.27
N SER A 73 15.43 -0.88 12.78
CA SER A 73 15.74 -1.06 11.37
C SER A 73 14.48 -1.39 10.56
N LEU A 74 13.60 -2.26 11.09
CA LEU A 74 12.31 -2.56 10.47
C LEU A 74 11.40 -1.32 10.42
N LYS A 75 11.33 -0.56 11.52
CA LYS A 75 10.57 0.69 11.59
C LYS A 75 11.11 1.71 10.59
N HIS A 76 12.43 1.83 10.45
CA HIS A 76 13.05 2.71 9.45
C HIS A 76 12.66 2.29 8.03
N PHE A 77 12.70 0.99 7.71
CA PHE A 77 12.24 0.47 6.43
C PHE A 77 10.77 0.81 6.15
N VAL A 78 9.89 0.68 7.15
CA VAL A 78 8.48 1.05 7.06
C VAL A 78 8.31 2.56 6.83
N CYS A 79 9.02 3.42 7.57
CA CYS A 79 9.01 4.88 7.35
C CYS A 79 9.43 5.21 5.91
N THR A 80 10.54 4.63 5.46
CA THR A 80 11.08 4.84 4.12
C THR A 80 10.06 4.41 3.06
N ALA A 81 9.38 3.28 3.23
CA ALA A 81 8.33 2.83 2.32
C ALA A 81 7.08 3.73 2.29
N LEU A 82 6.72 4.35 3.42
CA LEU A 82 5.53 5.20 3.51
C LEU A 82 5.77 6.62 2.96
N TYR A 83 6.98 7.16 3.16
CA TYR A 83 7.20 8.61 3.03
C TYR A 83 8.29 9.01 2.04
N LYS A 84 9.22 8.12 1.66
CA LYS A 84 10.20 8.46 0.63
C LYS A 84 9.60 8.30 -0.77
N ASN A 85 10.04 9.15 -1.70
CA ASN A 85 9.72 9.00 -3.10
C ASN A 85 10.20 7.63 -3.61
N PRO A 86 9.50 6.96 -4.55
CA PRO A 86 10.00 5.75 -5.20
C PRO A 86 11.48 5.81 -5.61
N LYS A 87 11.92 6.94 -6.17
CA LYS A 87 13.31 7.12 -6.60
C LYS A 87 14.30 7.15 -5.43
N ASP A 88 13.88 7.70 -4.30
CA ASP A 88 14.71 7.81 -3.09
C ASP A 88 14.67 6.52 -2.27
N PHE A 89 13.55 5.79 -2.32
CA PHE A 89 13.42 4.45 -1.76
C PHE A 89 14.42 3.49 -2.42
N CYS A 90 14.59 3.60 -3.74
CA CYS A 90 15.55 2.79 -4.49
C CYS A 90 17.03 3.09 -4.17
N ASN A 91 17.35 4.26 -3.62
CA ASN A 91 18.75 4.60 -3.36
C ASN A 91 19.14 4.44 -1.88
N ASN A 92 18.19 4.60 -0.96
CA ASN A 92 18.52 4.91 0.45
C ASN A 92 17.82 3.97 1.46
N LEU A 93 17.66 2.68 1.11
CA LEU A 93 16.89 1.70 1.91
C LEU A 93 17.47 1.44 3.31
N PHE A 94 18.77 1.75 3.51
CA PHE A 94 19.52 1.53 4.76
C PHE A 94 20.24 2.78 5.29
N GLU A 95 20.03 3.95 4.67
CA GLU A 95 20.59 5.19 5.20
C GLU A 95 19.74 5.63 6.40
N ASN A 96 20.34 5.52 7.59
CA ASN A 96 19.66 5.70 8.87
C ASN A 96 19.36 7.18 9.15
N ASP A 97 18.30 7.68 8.52
CA ASP A 97 17.84 9.07 8.58
C ASP A 97 16.61 9.23 9.49
N SER A 98 16.63 8.63 10.68
CA SER A 98 15.50 8.75 11.63
C SER A 98 15.17 10.21 11.98
N GLU A 99 16.15 11.12 11.91
CA GLU A 99 16.00 12.56 12.12
C GLU A 99 15.17 13.28 11.03
N LYS A 100 14.83 12.61 9.93
CA LYS A 100 14.07 13.22 8.81
C LYS A 100 12.56 13.04 8.89
N TYR A 101 12.06 12.26 9.85
CA TYR A 101 10.63 11.98 9.98
C TYR A 101 10.02 12.70 11.18
N SER A 102 8.82 13.25 11.02
CA SER A 102 8.04 13.83 12.13
C SER A 102 7.54 12.76 13.10
N ASP A 103 7.21 13.16 14.33
CA ASP A 103 6.69 12.27 15.37
C ASP A 103 5.45 11.48 14.92
N ASP A 104 4.53 12.11 14.18
CA ASP A 104 3.35 11.45 13.62
C ASP A 104 3.71 10.36 12.60
N GLN A 105 4.70 10.64 11.74
CA GLN A 105 5.18 9.68 10.76
C GLN A 105 5.82 8.47 11.45
N ILE A 106 6.64 8.72 12.47
CA ILE A 106 7.27 7.70 13.31
C ILE A 106 6.20 6.89 14.05
N PHE A 107 5.16 7.54 14.57
CA PHE A 107 4.06 6.87 15.27
C PHE A 107 3.30 5.90 14.34
N ILE A 108 2.92 6.34 13.14
CA ILE A 108 2.23 5.51 12.15
C ILE A 108 3.10 4.32 11.73
N ALA A 109 4.38 4.57 11.42
CA ALA A 109 5.31 3.52 11.03
C ALA A 109 5.55 2.53 12.17
N SER A 110 5.65 3.01 13.42
CA SER A 110 5.79 2.16 14.61
C SER A 110 4.60 1.22 14.78
N ARG A 111 3.37 1.69 14.51
CA ARG A 111 2.16 0.86 14.57
C ARG A 111 2.21 -0.27 13.55
N ILE A 112 2.61 0.03 12.31
CA ILE A 112 2.73 -0.96 11.24
C ILE A 112 3.88 -1.95 11.55
N ALA A 113 5.04 -1.45 11.97
CA ALA A 113 6.18 -2.29 12.36
C ALA A 113 5.82 -3.25 13.50
N LYS A 114 5.11 -2.77 14.54
CA LYS A 114 4.57 -3.62 15.62
C LYS A 114 3.64 -4.71 15.08
N LYS A 115 2.76 -4.39 14.12
CA LYS A 115 1.91 -5.40 13.49
C LYS A 115 2.74 -6.41 12.71
N ILE A 116 3.74 -5.98 11.93
CA ILE A 116 4.66 -6.88 11.21
C ILE A 116 5.36 -7.84 12.18
N ILE A 117 5.91 -7.33 13.30
CA ILE A 117 6.53 -8.14 14.34
C ILE A 117 5.54 -9.16 14.89
N SER A 118 4.29 -8.74 15.20
CA SER A 118 3.28 -9.64 15.77
C SER A 118 2.85 -10.79 14.85
N VAL A 119 3.03 -10.65 13.53
CA VAL A 119 2.70 -11.69 12.55
C VAL A 119 3.95 -12.42 12.02
N SER A 120 5.14 -12.01 12.46
CA SER A 120 6.41 -12.65 12.11
C SER A 120 6.61 -13.93 12.93
N PRO A 121 7.27 -14.96 12.37
CA PRO A 121 7.53 -16.20 13.09
C PRO A 121 8.59 -16.05 14.20
N SER A 122 9.45 -15.02 14.11
CA SER A 122 10.52 -14.73 15.06
C SER A 122 10.42 -13.28 15.54
N SER A 123 10.81 -13.06 16.81
CA SER A 123 10.98 -11.73 17.41
C SER A 123 12.38 -11.15 17.22
N GLU A 124 13.31 -11.91 16.64
CA GLU A 124 14.73 -11.55 16.51
C GLU A 124 15.17 -11.41 15.05
N LEU A 125 14.44 -12.04 14.11
CA LEU A 125 14.74 -11.99 12.70
C LEU A 125 13.44 -11.82 11.89
N PHE A 126 13.39 -10.74 11.12
CA PHE A 126 12.24 -10.39 10.30
C PHE A 126 12.62 -10.44 8.82
N GLU A 127 11.91 -11.25 8.04
CA GLU A 127 12.04 -11.26 6.58
C GLU A 127 10.80 -10.60 5.96
N VAL A 128 10.98 -9.38 5.47
CA VAL A 128 9.88 -8.50 5.05
C VAL A 128 10.15 -7.96 3.64
N GLY A 129 9.17 -8.11 2.76
CA GLY A 129 9.11 -7.48 1.45
C GLY A 129 8.13 -6.32 1.45
N VAL A 130 8.15 -5.52 0.39
CA VAL A 130 7.16 -4.46 0.18
C VAL A 130 6.63 -4.49 -1.25
N VAL A 131 5.31 -4.38 -1.37
CA VAL A 131 4.59 -4.20 -2.61
C VAL A 131 4.09 -2.77 -2.65
N PHE A 132 4.47 -2.02 -3.67
CA PHE A 132 3.94 -0.67 -3.84
C PHE A 132 2.72 -0.73 -4.75
N VAL A 133 1.59 -0.21 -4.28
CA VAL A 133 0.35 -0.16 -5.05
C VAL A 133 0.17 1.26 -5.55
N CYS A 134 0.19 1.44 -6.87
CA CYS A 134 -0.10 2.74 -7.47
C CYS A 134 -1.62 2.98 -7.48
N CYS A 135 -2.05 4.10 -6.92
CA CYS A 135 -3.45 4.45 -6.72
C CYS A 135 -3.85 5.66 -7.55
N LYS A 136 -5.10 5.66 -8.05
CA LYS A 136 -5.76 6.82 -8.63
C LYS A 136 -7.15 7.02 -8.06
N LEU A 137 -7.32 8.12 -7.33
CA LEU A 137 -8.58 8.59 -6.76
C LEU A 137 -8.93 9.94 -7.39
N LYS A 138 -9.89 9.96 -8.31
CA LYS A 138 -10.24 11.17 -9.08
C LYS A 138 -8.99 11.78 -9.76
N ALA A 139 -8.64 13.02 -9.40
CA ALA A 139 -7.45 13.73 -9.88
C ALA A 139 -6.17 13.39 -9.10
N PHE A 140 -6.28 12.71 -7.96
CA PHE A 140 -5.15 12.37 -7.10
C PHE A 140 -4.51 11.05 -7.49
N GLU A 141 -3.18 11.04 -7.49
CA GLU A 141 -2.35 9.87 -7.76
C GLU A 141 -1.32 9.73 -6.63
N PHE A 142 -1.24 8.55 -6.03
CA PHE A 142 -0.35 8.28 -4.90
C PHE A 142 0.03 6.80 -4.87
N ILE A 143 0.91 6.41 -3.96
CA ILE A 143 1.33 5.03 -3.75
C ILE A 143 1.03 4.65 -2.31
N VAL A 144 0.57 3.43 -2.10
CA VAL A 144 0.46 2.83 -0.78
C VAL A 144 1.32 1.56 -0.71
N PRO A 145 2.19 1.42 0.30
CA PRO A 145 2.93 0.19 0.50
C PRO A 145 2.04 -0.87 1.17
N VAL A 146 2.27 -2.13 0.80
CA VAL A 146 1.75 -3.32 1.47
C VAL A 146 2.94 -4.22 1.78
N PHE A 147 3.14 -4.53 3.06
CA PHE A 147 4.29 -5.28 3.54
C PHE A 147 4.00 -6.78 3.48
N CYS A 148 4.88 -7.55 2.84
CA CYS A 148 4.80 -9.00 2.70
C CYS A 148 5.71 -9.64 3.75
N VAL A 149 5.14 -10.28 4.76
CA VAL A 149 5.87 -10.87 5.89
C VAL A 149 6.05 -12.36 5.64
N LYS A 150 7.30 -12.80 5.53
CA LYS A 150 7.61 -14.23 5.35
C LYS A 150 7.21 -15.00 6.61
N ARG A 151 6.67 -16.20 6.41
CA ARG A 151 6.45 -17.18 7.46
C ARG A 151 7.14 -18.47 7.02
N GLU A 152 7.76 -19.19 7.94
CA GLU A 152 8.60 -20.35 7.63
C GLU A 152 7.83 -21.43 6.85
N GLU A 153 6.82 -22.03 7.48
CA GLU A 153 6.07 -23.17 6.92
C GLU A 153 4.70 -22.77 6.38
N ARG A 154 4.45 -21.47 6.21
CA ARG A 154 3.14 -20.96 5.82
C ARG A 154 3.27 -19.93 4.70
N LYS A 155 2.17 -19.74 3.96
CA LYS A 155 2.07 -18.64 3.01
C LYS A 155 2.37 -17.30 3.72
N PRO A 156 3.08 -16.37 3.05
CA PRO A 156 3.34 -15.04 3.61
C PRO A 156 2.05 -14.31 3.96
N LYS A 157 2.09 -13.55 5.06
CA LYS A 157 1.02 -12.60 5.41
C LYS A 157 1.30 -11.25 4.78
N PHE A 158 0.25 -10.47 4.58
CA PHE A 158 0.35 -9.10 4.09
C PHE A 158 -0.14 -8.15 5.17
N VAL A 159 0.56 -7.04 5.38
CA VAL A 159 0.18 -5.98 6.33
C VAL A 159 0.09 -4.67 5.54
N ASP A 160 -1.02 -3.95 5.62
CA ASP A 160 -1.19 -2.70 4.89
C ASP A 160 -0.81 -1.45 5.70
N CYS A 161 -0.99 -0.26 5.11
CA CYS A 161 -0.69 1.02 5.76
C CYS A 161 -1.65 1.38 6.91
N PHE A 162 -2.74 0.64 7.11
CA PHE A 162 -3.62 0.78 8.27
C PHE A 162 -3.26 -0.20 9.40
N ALA A 163 -2.22 -1.00 9.21
CA ALA A 163 -1.81 -2.08 10.10
C ALA A 163 -2.87 -3.19 10.23
N ASP A 164 -3.71 -3.39 9.20
CA ASP A 164 -4.53 -4.60 9.06
C ASP A 164 -3.68 -5.72 8.44
N ASP A 165 -3.90 -6.97 8.86
CA ASP A 165 -3.19 -8.14 8.32
C ASP A 165 -4.11 -9.07 7.50
N PHE A 166 -3.52 -9.68 6.46
CA PHE A 166 -4.23 -10.47 5.47
C PHE A 166 -3.49 -11.79 5.23
N GLU A 167 -4.24 -12.90 5.15
CA GLU A 167 -3.67 -14.25 4.97
C GLU A 167 -3.01 -14.50 3.60
N SER A 168 -3.30 -13.67 2.60
CA SER A 168 -2.70 -13.76 1.27
C SER A 168 -2.86 -12.46 0.49
N TRP A 169 -2.17 -12.36 -0.66
CA TRP A 169 -2.33 -11.23 -1.57
C TRP A 169 -3.77 -11.10 -2.08
N ASN A 170 -4.41 -12.21 -2.46
CA ASN A 170 -5.81 -12.21 -2.88
C ASN A 170 -6.74 -11.77 -1.74
N HIS A 171 -6.48 -12.21 -0.51
CA HIS A 171 -7.24 -11.76 0.66
C HIS A 171 -7.13 -10.24 0.84
N TRP A 172 -5.94 -9.64 0.64
CA TRP A 172 -5.78 -8.19 0.63
C TRP A 172 -6.56 -7.53 -0.53
N LYS A 173 -6.45 -8.05 -1.76
CA LYS A 173 -7.16 -7.50 -2.94
C LYS A 173 -8.67 -7.47 -2.73
N GLU A 174 -9.21 -8.45 -2.02
CA GLU A 174 -10.64 -8.63 -1.79
C GLU A 174 -11.17 -7.90 -0.54
N ASN A 175 -10.33 -7.60 0.44
CA ASN A 175 -10.79 -7.16 1.77
C ASN A 175 -10.11 -5.88 2.30
N ASN A 176 -9.19 -5.25 1.56
CA ASN A 176 -8.60 -3.98 1.99
C ASN A 176 -9.68 -2.88 2.15
N ARG A 177 -9.41 -1.95 3.06
CA ARG A 177 -10.33 -0.86 3.45
C ARG A 177 -10.07 0.46 2.73
N LEU A 178 -9.31 0.41 1.64
CA LEU A 178 -9.04 1.61 0.87
C LEU A 178 -10.34 2.10 0.17
N PRO A 179 -10.52 3.42 -0.04
CA PRO A 179 -11.73 4.00 -0.62
C PRO A 179 -11.97 3.55 -2.07
N LEU A 180 -13.06 4.02 -2.68
CA LEU A 180 -13.38 3.83 -4.09
C LEU A 180 -12.29 4.37 -5.04
N MET A 181 -11.40 3.53 -5.56
CA MET A 181 -10.34 3.96 -6.48
C MET A 181 -9.78 2.84 -7.36
N LYS A 182 -8.96 3.24 -8.35
CA LYS A 182 -8.25 2.34 -9.26
C LYS A 182 -6.84 2.05 -8.78
N TYR A 183 -6.38 0.81 -9.00
CA TYR A 183 -5.03 0.34 -8.65
C TYR A 183 -4.27 -0.27 -9.80
N CYS A 184 -2.95 -0.18 -9.69
CA CYS A 184 -1.97 -0.94 -10.43
C CYS A 184 -0.94 -1.51 -9.44
N PHE A 185 -0.70 -2.81 -9.52
CA PHE A 185 0.18 -3.55 -8.63
C PHE A 185 0.71 -4.82 -9.32
N PRO A 186 1.79 -5.44 -8.82
CA PRO A 186 2.22 -6.75 -9.31
C PRO A 186 1.17 -7.82 -9.04
N ALA A 187 0.81 -8.61 -10.06
CA ALA A 187 -0.34 -9.52 -10.03
C ALA A 187 -0.32 -10.49 -8.84
N ASN A 188 0.87 -10.97 -8.47
CA ASN A 188 1.07 -11.99 -7.44
C ASN A 188 1.51 -11.42 -6.07
N GLY A 189 1.46 -10.09 -5.89
CA GLY A 189 1.95 -9.44 -4.67
C GLY A 189 3.47 -9.57 -4.51
N ILE A 190 4.18 -9.75 -5.62
CA ILE A 190 5.64 -9.83 -5.73
C ILE A 190 6.07 -9.33 -7.12
N TYR A 191 7.20 -8.64 -7.19
CA TYR A 191 7.76 -8.18 -8.46
C TYR A 191 8.45 -9.33 -9.21
N THR A 192 7.71 -9.98 -10.11
CA THR A 192 8.23 -11.04 -11.00
C THR A 192 7.90 -10.75 -12.46
N SER A 193 8.67 -11.35 -13.38
CA SER A 193 8.39 -11.31 -14.82
C SER A 193 7.47 -12.45 -15.31
N VAL A 194 7.34 -13.53 -14.52
CA VAL A 194 6.57 -14.75 -14.87
C VAL A 194 5.49 -15.05 -13.82
N GLU A 195 4.50 -15.86 -14.18
CA GLU A 195 3.41 -16.33 -13.29
C GLU A 195 3.89 -17.23 -12.14
N TYR A 196 3.28 -16.99 -10.97
CA TYR A 196 3.12 -17.73 -9.69
C TYR A 196 4.24 -18.64 -9.13
N HIS A 197 5.08 -19.29 -9.94
CA HIS A 197 6.01 -20.34 -9.49
C HIS A 197 7.46 -20.19 -9.93
N THR A 198 7.76 -19.32 -10.89
CA THR A 198 9.12 -19.07 -11.34
C THR A 198 9.48 -17.61 -11.04
N ILE A 199 10.13 -17.38 -9.90
CA ILE A 199 10.73 -16.08 -9.59
C ILE A 199 11.94 -15.94 -10.52
N VAL A 200 11.72 -15.35 -11.69
CA VAL A 200 12.78 -15.00 -12.61
C VAL A 200 12.84 -13.48 -12.64
N TYR A 201 13.92 -12.92 -12.12
CA TYR A 201 14.29 -11.57 -12.50
C TYR A 201 15.01 -11.66 -13.84
N ASP A 202 14.48 -10.93 -14.80
CA ASP A 202 15.13 -10.68 -16.08
C ASP A 202 15.06 -9.18 -16.35
N LYS A 203 16.23 -8.57 -16.51
CA LYS A 203 16.39 -7.14 -16.80
C LYS A 203 15.78 -6.73 -18.14
N SER A 204 15.56 -7.68 -19.06
CA SER A 204 14.97 -7.46 -20.38
C SER A 204 13.45 -7.65 -20.41
N MET A 205 12.88 -8.20 -19.33
CA MET A 205 11.43 -8.40 -19.22
C MET A 205 10.77 -7.28 -18.41
N GLU A 206 9.48 -7.11 -18.66
CA GLU A 206 8.61 -6.20 -17.91
C GLU A 206 7.92 -6.96 -16.76
N PRO A 207 7.56 -6.29 -15.65
CA PRO A 207 6.85 -6.95 -14.56
C PRO A 207 5.43 -7.37 -14.96
N HIS A 208 4.96 -8.48 -14.40
CA HIS A 208 3.57 -8.89 -14.55
C HIS A 208 2.66 -8.06 -13.61
N LEU A 209 1.95 -7.08 -14.19
CA LEU A 209 1.09 -6.14 -13.46
C LEU A 209 -0.40 -6.40 -13.71
N GLU A 210 -1.21 -6.13 -12.69
CA GLU A 210 -2.67 -6.15 -12.76
C GLU A 210 -3.21 -4.72 -12.54
N TYR A 211 -4.33 -4.42 -13.21
CA TYR A 211 -5.07 -3.18 -13.01
C TYR A 211 -6.47 -3.53 -12.52
N GLY A 212 -6.89 -2.91 -11.42
CA GLY A 212 -8.16 -3.23 -10.79
C GLY A 212 -8.76 -2.05 -10.04
N THR A 213 -9.83 -2.33 -9.29
CA THR A 213 -10.48 -1.38 -8.40
C THR A 213 -10.52 -1.92 -6.99
N THR A 214 -10.64 -1.05 -5.99
CA THR A 214 -10.82 -1.48 -4.60
C THR A 214 -12.05 -2.34 -4.37
N PRO A 215 -12.06 -3.19 -3.33
CA PRO A 215 -13.26 -3.84 -2.81
C PRO A 215 -14.40 -2.86 -2.55
N SER A 216 -14.09 -1.65 -2.10
CA SER A 216 -15.07 -0.58 -1.91
C SER A 216 -15.88 -0.26 -3.17
N CYS A 217 -15.34 -0.55 -4.37
CA CYS A 217 -16.05 -0.35 -5.65
C CYS A 217 -17.13 -1.40 -5.91
N ASP A 218 -17.04 -2.57 -5.27
CA ASP A 218 -18.05 -3.61 -5.36
C ASP A 218 -19.33 -3.16 -4.64
N LEU A 219 -20.40 -3.01 -5.41
CA LEU A 219 -21.70 -2.59 -4.89
C LEU A 219 -22.28 -3.63 -3.92
N THR A 220 -22.06 -4.92 -4.17
CA THR A 220 -22.56 -6.01 -3.34
C THR A 220 -21.93 -5.96 -1.95
N LYS A 221 -20.61 -5.76 -1.89
CA LYS A 221 -19.87 -5.60 -0.62
C LYS A 221 -20.30 -4.34 0.14
N ARG A 222 -20.56 -3.24 -0.57
CA ARG A 222 -21.10 -2.02 0.04
C ARG A 222 -22.46 -2.28 0.69
N LEU A 223 -23.38 -2.92 -0.03
CA LEU A 223 -24.73 -3.22 0.47
C LEU A 223 -24.73 -4.21 1.65
N GLN A 224 -23.84 -5.21 1.65
CA GLN A 224 -23.66 -6.13 2.80
C GLN A 224 -23.14 -5.42 4.07
N GLY A 225 -22.29 -4.40 3.90
CA GLY A 225 -21.81 -3.56 5.00
C GLY A 225 -22.89 -2.65 5.62
N PHE A 226 -23.93 -2.30 4.86
CA PHE A 226 -25.10 -1.58 5.40
C PHE A 226 -26.02 -2.51 6.21
N SER A 227 -26.30 -3.71 5.69
CA SER A 227 -27.16 -4.70 6.39
C SER A 227 -26.58 -5.20 7.72
N SER A 228 -25.27 -5.13 7.92
CA SER A 228 -24.60 -5.57 9.16
C SER A 228 -24.43 -4.45 10.20
N ARG A 229 -24.60 -3.17 9.82
CA ARG A 229 -24.60 -2.04 10.76
C ARG A 229 -25.97 -1.77 11.37
N GLU A 230 -27.05 -2.02 10.64
CA GLU A 230 -28.42 -1.88 11.18
C GLU A 230 -28.80 -2.97 12.20
N LEU A 231 -28.05 -4.08 12.26
CA LEU A 231 -28.30 -5.18 13.22
C LEU A 231 -27.55 -5.03 14.56
N HIS A 232 -26.79 -3.97 14.76
CA HIS A 232 -26.02 -3.75 16.01
C HIS A 232 -26.43 -2.50 16.80
N GLU A 233 -27.41 -1.71 16.34
CA GLU A 233 -27.96 -0.58 17.12
C GLU A 233 -29.23 -0.93 17.93
N GLU A 234 -29.73 -2.16 17.87
CA GLU A 234 -30.81 -2.65 18.75
C GLU A 234 -30.33 -3.79 19.66
N CYS A 235 -29.36 -3.51 20.53
CA CYS A 235 -29.15 -4.29 21.75
C CYS A 235 -28.16 -3.55 22.64
N PHE A 236 -28.65 -2.67 23.51
CA PHE A 236 -28.35 -2.65 24.95
C PHE A 236 -29.26 -1.60 25.61
N PRO A 237 -30.01 -1.96 26.69
CA PRO A 237 -30.76 -1.00 27.52
C PRO A 237 -29.84 -0.10 28.36
#